data_AF-A0A1R3T9B0-F1
#
_entry.id   AF-A0A1R3T9B0-F1
#
_cell.length_a   1.000
_cell.length_b   1.000
_cell.length_c   1.000
_cell.angle_alpha   90.00
_cell.angle_beta   90.00
_cell.angle_gamma   90.00
#
_symmetry.space_group_name_H-M   'P 1'
#
loop_
_entity.id
_entity.type
_entity.pdbx_description
1 polymer ?
#
loop_
_entity_poly.entity_id
_entity_poly.type
_entity_poly.pdbx_seq_one_letter_code
_entity_poly.pdbx_strand_id
1 'polypeptide(L)'
;MDELYTRVSSTTKQALYQFIKDQDVSLLNYHFDYYFRFCIQENNIQVIPHHFSNHKIEGLTVVDELGTSFSYERDNPKVKQNFTLCHELGHFILKHSGSYFAESVDNQEDMLEREANIFSAVVLMPDIVLLSKIYYSCDTFHQVQNSLEVSRQALFFRLLDFLREYYPCRDSEIKQAVETYIEGNTTSIYRLFHDIREQIIEEFHQFQPSLINQVKQRVSKLGFTTSQEYPDLLNQDNWKVIKEENINLKTWLIYNKGKSIAYVWDKEKFSDEEARKKAEIQLLLM
;
A
#
# COMPACT_ATOMS: atom_id res chain seq x y z
N MET A 1 0.63 18.57 17.85
CA MET A 1 0.50 17.63 16.72
C MET A 1 -0.97 17.53 16.39
N ASP A 2 -1.32 17.45 15.11
CA ASP A 2 -2.72 17.35 14.71
C ASP A 2 -3.20 15.90 14.90
N GLU A 3 -4.19 15.69 15.78
CA GLU A 3 -4.83 14.38 16.02
C GLU A 3 -5.32 13.75 14.71
N LEU A 4 -5.71 14.59 13.74
CA LEU A 4 -6.13 14.18 12.41
C LEU A 4 -5.02 13.44 11.65
N TYR A 5 -3.80 13.99 11.64
CA TYR A 5 -2.67 13.41 10.93
C TYR A 5 -2.32 12.04 11.49
N THR A 6 -2.17 11.92 12.80
CA THR A 6 -1.81 10.66 13.45
C THR A 6 -2.85 9.58 13.18
N ARG A 7 -4.14 9.91 13.28
CA ARG A 7 -5.24 8.97 13.00
C ARG A 7 -5.19 8.46 11.55
N VAL A 8 -5.22 9.37 10.58
CA VAL A 8 -5.28 9.00 9.16
C VAL A 8 -4.00 8.30 8.72
N SER A 9 -2.84 8.78 9.17
CA SER A 9 -1.54 8.16 8.90
C SER A 9 -1.50 6.73 9.44
N SER A 10 -1.92 6.49 10.68
CA SER A 10 -1.96 5.15 11.27
C SER A 10 -2.89 4.20 10.50
N THR A 11 -4.11 4.64 10.19
CA THR A 11 -5.06 3.84 9.40
C THR A 11 -4.53 3.54 8.00
N THR A 12 -3.91 4.51 7.34
CA THR A 12 -3.31 4.34 6.01
C THR A 12 -2.15 3.34 6.06
N LYS A 13 -1.24 3.50 7.04
CA LYS A 13 -0.11 2.60 7.26
C LYS A 13 -0.57 1.17 7.52
N GLN A 14 -1.66 0.97 8.26
CA GLN A 14 -2.18 -0.37 8.53
C GLN A 14 -2.52 -1.13 7.25
N ALA A 15 -3.25 -0.51 6.33
CA ALA A 15 -3.60 -1.13 5.05
C ALA A 15 -2.38 -1.25 4.11
N LEU A 16 -1.59 -0.19 4.01
CA LEU A 16 -0.47 -0.11 3.08
C LEU A 16 0.69 -1.05 3.47
N TYR A 17 1.07 -1.10 4.74
CA TYR A 17 2.17 -1.95 5.19
C TYR A 17 1.79 -3.43 5.11
N GLN A 18 0.54 -3.77 5.40
CA GLN A 18 0.04 -5.12 5.17
C GLN A 18 0.14 -5.50 3.69
N PHE A 19 -0.28 -4.61 2.78
CA PHE A 19 -0.12 -4.83 1.34
C PHE A 19 1.35 -5.01 0.92
N ILE A 20 2.25 -4.14 1.39
CA ILE A 20 3.69 -4.22 1.08
C ILE A 20 4.26 -5.58 1.53
N LYS A 21 3.88 -6.04 2.72
CA LYS A 21 4.31 -7.35 3.24
C LYS A 21 3.72 -8.50 2.44
N ASP A 22 2.44 -8.42 2.13
CA ASP A 22 1.74 -9.47 1.40
C ASP A 22 2.32 -9.65 0.00
N GLN A 23 2.48 -8.56 -0.75
CA GLN A 23 2.98 -8.58 -2.13
C GLN A 23 4.51 -8.59 -2.24
N ASP A 24 5.23 -8.67 -1.11
CA ASP A 24 6.70 -8.63 -1.05
C ASP A 24 7.28 -7.44 -1.83
N VAL A 25 6.68 -6.25 -1.63
CA VAL A 25 7.06 -5.05 -2.38
C VAL A 25 8.40 -4.55 -1.89
N SER A 26 9.36 -4.42 -2.82
CA SER A 26 10.67 -3.84 -2.53
C SER A 26 10.53 -2.40 -2.05
N LEU A 27 11.08 -2.10 -0.86
CA LEU A 27 11.09 -0.73 -0.31
C LEU A 27 11.93 0.24 -1.15
N LEU A 28 13.03 -0.24 -1.74
CA LEU A 28 13.91 0.56 -2.59
C LEU A 28 13.27 0.90 -3.94
N ASN A 29 12.56 -0.06 -4.52
CA ASN A 29 11.86 0.07 -5.80
C ASN A 29 10.36 0.30 -5.63
N TYR A 30 9.95 0.84 -4.47
CA TYR A 30 8.55 1.12 -4.17
C TYR A 30 8.00 2.15 -5.15
N HIS A 31 6.77 1.92 -5.61
CA HIS A 31 6.00 2.87 -6.38
C HIS A 31 4.52 2.75 -5.98
N PHE A 32 3.83 3.88 -5.85
CA PHE A 32 2.44 3.92 -5.35
C PHE A 32 1.47 3.13 -6.25
N ASP A 33 1.75 3.06 -7.54
CA ASP A 33 0.94 2.35 -8.55
C ASP A 33 0.69 0.88 -8.17
N TYR A 34 1.61 0.23 -7.44
CA TYR A 34 1.40 -1.14 -6.96
C TYR A 34 0.20 -1.22 -6.02
N TYR A 35 0.16 -0.38 -4.99
CA TYR A 35 -0.94 -0.34 -4.02
C TYR A 35 -2.21 0.19 -4.67
N PHE A 36 -2.08 1.25 -5.47
CA PHE A 36 -3.20 1.86 -6.17
C PHE A 36 -3.91 0.83 -7.06
N ARG A 37 -3.19 0.13 -7.95
CA ARG A 37 -3.78 -0.88 -8.84
C ARG A 37 -4.40 -2.04 -8.07
N PHE A 38 -3.78 -2.48 -6.98
CA PHE A 38 -4.35 -3.51 -6.12
C PHE A 38 -5.72 -3.07 -5.58
N CYS A 39 -5.83 -1.85 -5.04
CA CYS A 39 -7.11 -1.33 -4.57
C CYS A 39 -8.14 -1.18 -5.71
N ILE A 40 -7.71 -0.71 -6.89
CA ILE A 40 -8.60 -0.57 -8.06
C ILE A 40 -9.17 -1.93 -8.48
N GLN A 41 -8.33 -2.97 -8.54
CA GLN A 41 -8.73 -4.31 -8.96
C GLN A 41 -9.64 -4.98 -7.93
N GLU A 42 -9.27 -4.98 -6.65
CA GLU A 42 -10.06 -5.61 -5.59
C GLU A 42 -11.45 -4.99 -5.45
N ASN A 43 -11.60 -3.70 -5.78
CA ASN A 43 -12.85 -2.96 -5.65
C ASN A 43 -13.57 -2.71 -6.99
N ASN A 44 -13.08 -3.26 -8.11
CA ASN A 44 -13.61 -3.05 -9.46
C ASN A 44 -13.83 -1.56 -9.82
N ILE A 45 -12.89 -0.71 -9.46
CA ILE A 45 -12.98 0.74 -9.68
C ILE A 45 -12.59 1.07 -11.13
N GLN A 46 -13.34 1.94 -11.79
CA GLN A 46 -12.95 2.45 -13.11
C GLN A 46 -12.12 3.72 -12.97
N VAL A 47 -10.95 3.77 -13.60
CA VAL A 47 -10.10 4.97 -13.62
C VAL A 47 -10.17 5.62 -15.00
N ILE A 48 -10.67 6.86 -15.06
CA ILE A 48 -11.04 7.54 -16.31
C ILE A 48 -10.25 8.84 -16.44
N PRO A 49 -9.39 8.99 -17.48
CA PRO A 49 -8.79 10.29 -17.77
C PRO A 49 -9.86 11.26 -18.29
N HIS A 50 -9.94 12.43 -17.69
CA HIS A 50 -10.87 13.49 -18.07
C HIS A 50 -10.11 14.76 -18.50
N HIS A 51 -10.76 15.63 -19.26
CA HIS A 51 -10.32 17.02 -19.42
C HIS A 51 -11.43 17.95 -18.92
N PHE A 52 -11.25 18.51 -17.73
CA PHE A 52 -12.21 19.37 -17.09
C PHE A 52 -12.10 20.77 -17.68
N SER A 53 -13.14 21.18 -18.42
CA SER A 53 -13.18 22.48 -19.11
C SER A 53 -13.11 23.68 -18.15
N ASN A 54 -13.43 23.45 -16.87
CA ASN A 54 -13.27 24.39 -15.78
C ASN A 54 -12.05 23.94 -14.95
N HIS A 55 -10.97 24.71 -14.96
CA HIS A 55 -9.68 24.41 -14.30
C HIS A 55 -9.73 24.33 -12.75
N LYS A 56 -10.92 24.17 -12.17
CA LYS A 56 -11.17 24.03 -10.74
C LYS A 56 -11.29 22.58 -10.29
N ILE A 57 -11.50 21.66 -11.24
CA ILE A 57 -11.65 20.24 -10.93
C ILE A 57 -10.38 19.51 -11.35
N GLU A 58 -9.70 18.94 -10.37
CA GLU A 58 -8.46 18.18 -10.57
C GLU A 58 -8.74 16.68 -10.59
N GLY A 59 -9.69 16.23 -9.77
CA GLY A 59 -10.16 14.85 -9.65
C GLY A 59 -11.62 14.79 -9.22
N LEU A 60 -12.22 13.62 -9.41
CA LEU A 60 -13.60 13.34 -9.03
C LEU A 60 -13.79 11.86 -8.72
N THR A 61 -14.36 11.56 -7.56
CA THR A 61 -14.86 10.24 -7.19
C THR A 61 -16.37 10.17 -7.32
N VAL A 62 -16.87 9.16 -8.05
CA VAL A 62 -18.29 8.85 -8.16
C VAL A 62 -18.52 7.43 -7.66
N VAL A 63 -19.43 7.28 -6.69
CA VAL A 63 -19.89 5.99 -6.16
C VAL A 63 -21.41 5.97 -6.28
N ASP A 64 -21.94 5.09 -7.13
CA ASP A 64 -23.37 4.95 -7.37
C ASP A 64 -23.79 3.46 -7.48
N GLU A 65 -25.05 3.21 -7.85
CA GLU A 65 -25.61 1.86 -8.00
C GLU A 65 -24.94 1.04 -9.12
N LEU A 66 -24.27 1.70 -10.08
CA LEU A 66 -23.59 1.09 -11.21
C LEU A 66 -22.12 0.76 -10.90
N GLY A 67 -21.54 1.39 -9.89
CA GLY A 67 -20.21 1.08 -9.37
C GLY A 67 -19.44 2.31 -8.90
N THR A 68 -18.11 2.15 -8.83
CA THR A 68 -17.19 3.21 -8.42
C THR A 68 -16.30 3.64 -9.58
N SER A 69 -16.11 4.94 -9.76
CA SER A 69 -15.15 5.49 -10.72
C SER A 69 -14.36 6.67 -10.17
N PHE A 70 -13.10 6.77 -10.57
CA PHE A 70 -12.20 7.89 -10.31
C PHE A 70 -11.89 8.59 -11.63
N SER A 71 -12.04 9.90 -11.67
CA SER A 71 -11.62 10.75 -12.78
C SER A 71 -10.48 11.67 -12.37
N TYR A 72 -9.58 11.99 -13.31
CA TYR A 72 -8.48 12.93 -13.07
C TYR A 72 -8.20 13.76 -14.33
N GLU A 73 -7.71 14.99 -14.14
CA GLU A 73 -7.31 15.86 -15.25
C GLU A 73 -6.07 15.30 -15.95
N ARG A 74 -6.25 14.88 -17.20
CA ARG A 74 -5.22 14.19 -18.00
C ARG A 74 -4.08 15.10 -18.44
N ASP A 75 -4.33 16.41 -18.56
CA ASP A 75 -3.35 17.38 -19.05
C ASP A 75 -2.42 17.90 -17.94
N ASN A 76 -2.67 17.52 -16.68
CA ASN A 76 -1.78 17.84 -15.57
C ASN A 76 -0.41 17.15 -15.68
N PRO A 77 0.64 17.68 -15.04
CA PRO A 77 1.90 16.96 -14.87
C PRO A 77 1.70 15.62 -14.15
N LYS A 78 2.49 14.59 -14.51
CA LYS A 78 2.35 13.24 -13.94
C LYS A 78 2.38 13.20 -12.41
N VAL A 79 3.29 13.95 -11.80
CA VAL A 79 3.38 14.03 -10.32
C VAL A 79 2.10 14.56 -9.67
N LYS A 80 1.34 15.41 -10.37
CA LYS A 80 0.04 15.92 -9.89
C LYS A 80 -1.06 14.91 -10.12
N GLN A 81 -1.07 14.23 -11.29
CA GLN A 81 -1.98 13.10 -11.55
C GLN A 81 -1.83 12.01 -10.48
N ASN A 82 -0.59 11.64 -10.13
CA ASN A 82 -0.29 10.63 -9.12
C ASN A 82 -0.88 11.01 -7.75
N PHE A 83 -0.73 12.28 -7.35
CA PHE A 83 -1.30 12.79 -6.11
C PHE A 83 -2.83 12.78 -6.12
N THR A 84 -3.45 13.24 -7.20
CA THR A 84 -4.91 13.23 -7.37
C THR A 84 -5.45 11.80 -7.30
N LEU A 85 -4.84 10.84 -8.00
CA LEU A 85 -5.30 9.44 -7.99
C LEU A 85 -5.26 8.84 -6.58
N CYS A 86 -4.17 9.05 -5.84
CA CYS A 86 -4.07 8.62 -4.44
C CYS A 86 -5.05 9.35 -3.52
N HIS A 87 -5.37 10.62 -3.81
CA HIS A 87 -6.34 11.41 -3.07
C HIS A 87 -7.77 10.88 -3.27
N GLU A 88 -8.19 10.61 -4.51
CA GLU A 88 -9.48 9.95 -4.80
C GLU A 88 -9.58 8.56 -4.14
N LEU A 89 -8.48 7.79 -4.18
CA LEU A 89 -8.42 6.53 -3.44
C LEU A 89 -8.57 6.75 -1.93
N GLY A 90 -8.03 7.84 -1.39
CA GLY A 90 -8.22 8.24 0.00
C GLY A 90 -9.68 8.45 0.36
N HIS A 91 -10.44 9.20 -0.45
CA HIS A 91 -11.89 9.36 -0.25
C HIS A 91 -12.61 8.02 -0.20
N PHE A 92 -12.27 7.13 -1.14
CA PHE A 92 -12.90 5.80 -1.21
C PHE A 92 -12.57 4.93 0.00
N ILE A 93 -11.29 4.78 0.35
CA ILE A 93 -10.84 3.88 1.44
C ILE A 93 -11.29 4.40 2.81
N LEU A 94 -11.25 5.71 3.02
CA LEU A 94 -11.71 6.35 4.26
C LEU A 94 -13.23 6.49 4.33
N LYS A 95 -13.96 6.05 3.29
CA LYS A 95 -15.43 6.03 3.22
C LYS A 95 -16.06 7.41 3.37
N HIS A 96 -15.45 8.42 2.76
CA HIS A 96 -16.03 9.75 2.71
C HIS A 96 -17.32 9.69 1.87
N SER A 97 -18.43 10.26 2.36
CA SER A 97 -19.76 10.18 1.73
C SER A 97 -20.06 11.36 0.79
N GLY A 98 -20.27 11.14 -0.50
CA GLY A 98 -20.64 12.19 -1.47
C GLY A 98 -19.77 12.20 -2.73
N SER A 99 -20.15 13.00 -3.73
CA SER A 99 -19.28 13.33 -4.87
C SER A 99 -18.34 14.44 -4.44
N TYR A 100 -17.07 14.12 -4.17
CA TYR A 100 -16.07 15.09 -3.75
C TYR A 100 -15.44 15.73 -4.99
N PHE A 101 -15.45 17.06 -5.02
CA PHE A 101 -14.76 17.85 -6.02
C PHE A 101 -13.52 18.43 -5.38
N ALA A 102 -12.37 18.32 -6.05
CA ALA A 102 -11.07 18.79 -5.54
C ALA A 102 -10.95 20.32 -5.28
N GLU A 103 -12.04 21.10 -5.25
CA GLU A 103 -12.10 22.48 -4.73
C GLU A 103 -13.54 22.87 -4.29
N SER A 104 -13.87 22.83 -2.98
CA SER A 104 -14.84 23.75 -2.36
C SER A 104 -14.69 23.88 -0.84
N VAL A 105 -15.02 25.09 -0.37
CA VAL A 105 -14.69 25.69 0.93
C VAL A 105 -15.89 25.55 1.87
N ASP A 106 -15.99 24.41 2.55
CA ASP A 106 -16.88 24.22 3.69
C ASP A 106 -16.15 23.44 4.79
N ASN A 107 -16.29 23.81 6.07
CA ASN A 107 -15.39 23.32 7.14
C ASN A 107 -15.38 21.77 7.33
N GLN A 108 -16.44 21.07 6.89
CA GLN A 108 -16.48 19.60 6.87
C GLN A 108 -15.84 19.02 5.60
N GLU A 109 -16.05 19.66 4.45
CA GLU A 109 -15.32 19.35 3.21
C GLU A 109 -13.82 19.52 3.45
N ASP A 110 -13.40 20.62 4.08
CA ASP A 110 -12.00 20.88 4.45
C ASP A 110 -11.39 19.77 5.32
N MET A 111 -12.16 19.12 6.20
CA MET A 111 -11.63 18.01 7.01
C MET A 111 -11.37 16.78 6.15
N LEU A 112 -12.36 16.35 5.37
CA LEU A 112 -12.29 15.15 4.54
C LEU A 112 -11.22 15.29 3.44
N GLU A 113 -11.11 16.47 2.85
CA GLU A 113 -10.06 16.82 1.90
C GLU A 113 -8.66 16.73 2.55
N ARG A 114 -8.53 17.20 3.80
CA ARG A 114 -7.27 17.06 4.56
C ARG A 114 -6.95 15.59 4.86
N GLU A 115 -7.94 14.78 5.20
CA GLU A 115 -7.73 13.33 5.39
C GLU A 115 -7.28 12.65 4.10
N ALA A 116 -7.92 12.93 2.97
CA ALA A 116 -7.53 12.40 1.66
C ALA A 116 -6.12 12.87 1.25
N ASN A 117 -5.75 14.11 1.56
CA ASN A 117 -4.40 14.63 1.34
C ASN A 117 -3.35 13.91 2.20
N ILE A 118 -3.64 13.64 3.48
CA ILE A 118 -2.76 12.87 4.37
C ILE A 118 -2.61 11.44 3.84
N PHE A 119 -3.72 10.78 3.51
CA PHE A 119 -3.72 9.44 2.91
C PHE A 119 -2.84 9.40 1.67
N SER A 120 -3.04 10.34 0.74
CA SER A 120 -2.27 10.45 -0.50
C SER A 120 -0.78 10.59 -0.24
N ALA A 121 -0.39 11.48 0.68
CA ALA A 121 1.01 11.70 1.04
C ALA A 121 1.66 10.47 1.69
N VAL A 122 0.93 9.72 2.53
CA VAL A 122 1.43 8.49 3.17
C VAL A 122 1.54 7.35 2.15
N VAL A 123 0.59 7.20 1.23
CA VAL A 123 0.67 6.19 0.15
C VAL A 123 1.81 6.48 -0.82
N LEU A 124 1.97 7.73 -1.25
CA LEU A 124 3.03 8.10 -2.19
C LEU A 124 4.43 7.97 -1.57
N MET A 125 4.56 8.31 -0.30
CA MET A 125 5.84 8.41 0.40
C MET A 125 5.77 7.76 1.78
N PRO A 126 5.71 6.42 1.90
CA PRO A 126 5.54 5.74 3.19
C PRO A 126 6.75 5.92 4.12
N ASP A 127 6.56 5.93 5.45
CA ASP A 127 7.65 6.20 6.41
C ASP A 127 8.82 5.22 6.22
N ILE A 128 8.50 3.92 6.10
CA ILE A 128 9.50 2.87 5.90
C ILE A 128 10.27 3.00 4.58
N VAL A 129 9.62 3.52 3.54
CA VAL A 129 10.23 3.77 2.22
C VAL A 129 11.11 5.01 2.28
N LEU A 130 10.67 6.08 2.95
CA LEU A 130 11.47 7.27 3.19
C LEU A 130 12.73 6.93 4.00
N LEU A 131 12.60 6.11 5.04
CA LEU A 131 13.75 5.60 5.80
C LEU A 131 14.71 4.81 4.92
N SER A 132 14.18 3.89 4.10
CA SER A 132 14.99 3.07 3.19
C SER A 132 15.76 3.91 2.16
N LYS A 133 15.13 4.92 1.57
CA LYS A 133 15.73 5.78 0.55
C LYS A 133 16.69 6.82 1.14
N ILE A 134 16.24 7.58 2.13
CA ILE A 134 16.99 8.72 2.67
C ILE A 134 18.15 8.24 3.54
N TYR A 135 17.89 7.35 4.49
CA TYR A 135 18.89 6.97 5.49
C TYR A 135 19.78 5.80 5.03
N TYR A 136 19.18 4.73 4.50
CA TYR A 136 19.94 3.54 4.13
C TYR A 136 20.56 3.64 2.73
N SER A 137 19.83 4.16 1.74
CA SER A 137 20.34 4.27 0.35
C SER A 137 21.12 5.54 0.09
N CYS A 138 21.05 6.48 1.03
CA CYS A 138 21.69 7.77 0.92
C CYS A 138 21.20 8.64 -0.24
N ASP A 139 19.94 8.50 -0.63
CA ASP A 139 19.39 9.23 -1.77
C ASP A 139 19.32 10.74 -1.48
N THR A 140 19.71 11.56 -2.48
CA THR A 140 19.48 13.01 -2.47
C THR A 140 17.99 13.33 -2.59
N PHE A 141 17.59 14.55 -2.19
CA PHE A 141 16.19 14.98 -2.27
C PHE A 141 15.61 14.78 -3.68
N HIS A 142 16.39 15.10 -4.72
CA HIS A 142 15.99 14.91 -6.11
C HIS A 142 15.84 13.43 -6.50
N GLN A 143 16.68 12.54 -6.01
CA GLN A 143 16.54 11.10 -6.26
C GLN A 143 15.28 10.53 -5.60
N VAL A 144 14.99 10.92 -4.35
CA VAL A 144 13.75 10.54 -3.67
C VAL A 144 12.52 11.07 -4.41
N GLN A 145 12.52 12.38 -4.73
CA GLN A 145 11.45 13.04 -5.47
C GLN A 145 11.15 12.33 -6.81
N ASN A 146 12.19 12.04 -7.59
CA ASN A 146 12.04 11.44 -8.92
C ASN A 146 11.63 9.96 -8.83
N SER A 147 12.20 9.19 -7.90
CA SER A 147 11.87 7.76 -7.78
C SER A 147 10.46 7.50 -7.26
N LEU A 148 9.91 8.41 -6.47
CA LEU A 148 8.53 8.35 -5.99
C LEU A 148 7.54 9.10 -6.88
N GLU A 149 8.02 9.74 -7.95
CA GLU A 149 7.23 10.57 -8.89
C GLU A 149 6.32 11.59 -8.19
N VAL A 150 6.87 12.32 -7.22
CA VAL A 150 6.15 13.35 -6.46
C VAL A 150 6.67 14.75 -6.77
N SER A 151 5.87 15.78 -6.47
CA SER A 151 6.33 17.16 -6.57
C SER A 151 7.31 17.50 -5.44
N ARG A 152 8.20 18.47 -5.67
CA ARG A 152 9.08 19.04 -4.62
C ARG A 152 8.27 19.48 -3.40
N GLN A 153 7.11 20.10 -3.62
CA GLN A 153 6.24 20.59 -2.56
C GLN A 153 5.65 19.44 -1.73
N ALA A 154 5.17 18.38 -2.38
CA ALA A 154 4.62 17.21 -1.69
C ALA A 154 5.67 16.54 -0.80
N LEU A 155 6.89 16.31 -1.32
CA LEU A 155 7.97 15.71 -0.54
C LEU A 155 8.42 16.62 0.62
N PHE A 156 8.49 17.94 0.40
CA PHE A 156 8.81 18.90 1.46
C PHE A 156 7.82 18.81 2.63
N PHE A 157 6.52 18.97 2.37
CA PHE A 157 5.51 18.94 3.44
C PHE A 157 5.41 17.57 4.09
N ARG A 158 5.52 16.49 3.29
CA ARG A 158 5.54 15.13 3.83
C ARG A 158 6.66 14.92 4.85
N LEU A 159 7.88 15.37 4.56
CA LEU A 159 9.00 15.25 5.50
C LEU A 159 8.80 16.09 6.76
N LEU A 160 8.18 17.27 6.66
CA LEU A 160 7.84 18.08 7.83
C LEU A 160 6.85 17.34 8.73
N ASP A 161 5.73 16.88 8.17
CA ASP A 161 4.66 16.24 8.93
C ASP A 161 5.10 14.89 9.51
N PHE A 162 5.88 14.13 8.75
CA PHE A 162 6.57 12.93 9.21
C PHE A 162 7.43 13.18 10.44
N LEU A 163 8.40 14.10 10.35
CA LEU A 163 9.39 14.31 11.41
C LEU A 163 8.77 14.95 12.65
N ARG A 164 7.72 15.76 12.49
CA ARG A 164 6.96 16.33 13.62
C ARG A 164 6.32 15.28 14.50
N GLU A 165 6.00 14.10 13.95
CA GLU A 165 5.46 12.97 14.70
C GLU A 165 6.46 12.48 15.76
N TYR A 166 7.74 12.42 15.41
CA TYR A 166 8.79 11.92 16.28
C TYR A 166 9.50 13.02 17.09
N TYR A 167 9.38 14.27 16.66
CA TYR A 167 10.08 15.41 17.23
C TYR A 167 9.14 16.57 17.58
N PRO A 168 8.28 16.40 18.59
CA PRO A 168 7.38 17.48 19.01
C PRO A 168 8.19 18.71 19.43
N CYS A 169 7.71 19.89 19.05
CA CYS A 169 8.30 21.20 19.37
C CYS A 169 9.66 21.50 18.74
N ARG A 170 10.13 20.72 17.74
CA ARG A 170 11.38 20.97 16.99
C ARG A 170 11.14 21.52 15.58
N ASP A 171 10.05 22.25 15.36
CA ASP A 171 9.59 22.70 14.03
C ASP A 171 10.66 23.47 13.23
N SER A 172 11.39 24.38 13.88
CA SER A 172 12.44 25.17 13.21
C SER A 172 13.60 24.30 12.76
N GLU A 173 14.02 23.35 13.60
CA GLU A 173 15.11 22.42 13.29
C GLU A 173 14.71 21.44 12.18
N ILE A 174 13.50 20.88 12.25
CA ILE A 174 12.95 20.01 11.21
C ILE A 174 12.92 20.75 9.88
N LYS A 175 12.35 21.96 9.86
CA LYS A 175 12.26 22.78 8.65
C LYS A 175 13.64 23.07 8.07
N GLN A 176 14.59 23.48 8.90
CA GLN A 176 15.96 23.72 8.47
C GLN A 176 16.63 22.46 7.92
N ALA A 177 16.43 21.30 8.55
CA ALA A 177 17.01 20.04 8.09
C ALA A 177 16.45 19.60 6.72
N VAL A 178 15.16 19.84 6.46
CA VAL A 178 14.54 19.54 5.16
C VAL A 178 14.99 20.56 4.10
N GLU A 179 15.09 21.85 4.45
CA GLU A 179 15.59 22.89 3.53
C GLU A 179 17.05 22.63 3.10
N THR A 180 17.94 22.30 4.05
CA THR A 180 19.32 21.97 3.71
C THR A 180 19.46 20.66 2.94
N TYR A 181 18.56 19.68 3.18
CA TYR A 181 18.49 18.47 2.36
C TYR A 181 18.10 18.76 0.91
N ILE A 182 17.17 19.68 0.68
CA ILE A 182 16.82 20.16 -0.67
C ILE A 182 18.02 20.82 -1.36
N GLU A 183 18.84 21.55 -0.60
CA GLU A 183 20.07 22.18 -1.09
C GLU A 183 21.23 21.18 -1.29
N GLY A 184 21.03 19.90 -0.94
CA GLY A 184 21.99 18.82 -1.12
C GLY A 184 22.84 18.48 0.11
N ASN A 185 22.65 19.16 1.24
CA ASN A 185 23.32 18.80 2.50
C ASN A 185 22.47 17.78 3.28
N THR A 186 22.97 16.56 3.37
CA THR A 186 22.27 15.43 3.97
C THR A 186 22.50 15.27 5.49
N THR A 187 23.41 16.04 6.09
CA THR A 187 23.87 15.78 7.46
C THR A 187 22.75 15.85 8.49
N SER A 188 21.94 16.92 8.45
CA SER A 188 20.88 17.15 9.43
C SER A 188 19.74 16.15 9.27
N ILE A 189 19.29 15.90 8.03
CA ILE A 189 18.20 14.96 7.78
C ILE A 189 18.60 13.53 8.17
N TYR A 190 19.85 13.12 7.93
CA TYR A 190 20.33 11.80 8.33
C TYR A 190 20.35 11.62 9.83
N ARG A 191 20.79 12.65 10.56
CA ARG A 191 20.77 12.60 12.02
C ARG A 191 19.35 12.42 12.55
N LEU A 192 18.38 13.14 11.99
CA LEU A 192 16.98 12.97 12.36
C LEU A 192 16.50 11.54 12.04
N PHE A 193 16.72 11.02 10.83
CA PHE A 193 16.33 9.64 10.51
C PHE A 193 17.06 8.59 11.35
N HIS A 194 18.33 8.82 11.71
CA HIS A 194 19.13 7.91 12.54
C HIS A 194 18.46 7.67 13.90
N ASP A 195 18.01 8.73 14.56
CA ASP A 195 17.47 8.68 15.92
C ASP A 195 16.08 8.01 15.99
N ILE A 196 15.35 7.93 14.86
CA ILE A 196 13.97 7.38 14.79
C ILE A 196 13.86 6.07 14.00
N ARG A 197 14.98 5.56 13.46
CA ARG A 197 14.98 4.40 12.55
C ARG A 197 14.38 3.15 13.20
N GLU A 198 14.67 2.91 14.47
CA GLU A 198 14.27 1.67 15.15
C GLU A 198 12.75 1.67 15.34
N GLN A 199 12.16 2.81 15.71
CA GLN A 199 10.71 2.95 15.87
C GLN A 199 9.95 2.68 14.56
N ILE A 200 10.47 3.18 13.44
CA ILE A 200 9.86 2.96 12.11
C ILE A 200 9.98 1.49 11.69
N ILE A 201 11.15 0.87 11.94
CA ILE A 201 11.39 -0.54 11.62
C ILE A 201 10.50 -1.44 12.48
N GLU A 202 10.39 -1.15 13.77
CA GLU A 202 9.53 -1.87 14.71
C GLU A 202 8.06 -1.76 14.29
N GLU A 203 7.55 -0.55 13.97
CA GLU A 203 6.20 -0.37 13.43
C GLU A 203 5.98 -1.23 12.18
N PHE A 204 6.90 -1.19 11.22
CA PHE A 204 6.77 -1.99 9.99
C PHE A 204 6.87 -3.51 10.23
N HIS A 205 7.61 -3.95 11.24
CA HIS A 205 7.76 -5.36 11.61
C HIS A 205 6.56 -5.93 12.38
N GLN A 206 5.68 -5.10 12.92
CA GLN A 206 4.40 -5.55 13.49
C GLN A 206 3.50 -6.20 12.43
N PHE A 207 3.70 -5.85 11.15
CA PHE A 207 3.01 -6.44 10.02
C PHE A 207 3.72 -7.72 9.55
N GLN A 208 2.95 -8.80 9.45
CA GLN A 208 3.40 -10.10 8.95
C GLN A 208 2.63 -10.42 7.67
N PRO A 209 3.27 -11.00 6.64
CA PRO A 209 2.53 -11.39 5.46
C PRO A 209 1.44 -12.40 5.82
N SER A 210 0.23 -12.16 5.32
CA SER A 210 -0.91 -13.04 5.51
C SER A 210 -0.67 -14.37 4.81
N LEU A 211 -0.79 -15.48 5.54
CA LEU A 211 -0.75 -16.83 4.98
C LEU A 211 -1.68 -16.96 3.77
N ILE A 212 -2.87 -16.37 3.85
CA ILE A 212 -3.89 -16.43 2.79
C ILE A 212 -3.38 -15.72 1.55
N ASN A 213 -2.80 -14.52 1.70
CA ASN A 213 -2.26 -13.76 0.57
C ASN A 213 -1.02 -14.41 -0.03
N GLN A 214 -0.14 -14.97 0.80
CA GLN A 214 0.99 -15.77 0.33
C GLN A 214 0.53 -16.97 -0.51
N VAL A 215 -0.46 -17.72 -0.01
CA VAL A 215 -1.06 -18.87 -0.72
C VAL A 215 -1.73 -18.42 -2.02
N LYS A 216 -2.52 -17.34 -1.99
CA LYS A 216 -3.20 -16.78 -3.18
C LYS A 216 -2.18 -16.40 -4.26
N GLN A 217 -1.10 -15.71 -3.89
CA GLN A 217 -0.07 -15.34 -4.85
C GLN A 217 0.71 -16.53 -5.40
N ARG A 218 1.02 -17.51 -4.54
CA ARG A 218 1.71 -18.72 -4.99
C ARG A 218 0.85 -19.48 -5.99
N VAL A 219 -0.43 -19.62 -5.71
CA VAL A 219 -1.40 -20.29 -6.59
C VAL A 219 -1.72 -19.45 -7.84
N SER A 220 -1.77 -18.12 -7.76
CA SER A 220 -1.95 -17.29 -8.96
C SER A 220 -0.77 -17.41 -9.92
N LYS A 221 0.46 -17.58 -9.41
CA LYS A 221 1.66 -17.80 -10.23
C LYS A 221 1.78 -19.24 -10.74
N LEU A 222 1.62 -20.25 -9.89
CA LEU A 222 1.93 -21.66 -10.20
C LEU A 222 0.71 -22.57 -10.33
N GLY A 223 -0.47 -22.10 -9.94
CA GLY A 223 -1.72 -22.85 -9.87
C GLY A 223 -1.83 -23.82 -8.69
N PHE A 224 -0.78 -23.95 -7.85
CA PHE A 224 -0.71 -24.96 -6.81
C PHE A 224 0.32 -24.60 -5.72
N THR A 225 0.02 -24.92 -4.46
CA THR A 225 0.98 -24.89 -3.34
C THR A 225 0.62 -25.91 -2.25
N THR A 226 1.54 -26.20 -1.33
CA THR A 226 1.37 -27.22 -0.28
C THR A 226 1.89 -26.77 1.08
N SER A 227 1.59 -27.58 2.11
CA SER A 227 2.06 -27.38 3.47
C SER A 227 3.56 -27.63 3.66
N GLN A 228 4.30 -28.02 2.62
CA GLN A 228 5.75 -27.97 2.65
C GLN A 228 6.25 -26.53 2.52
N GLU A 229 5.61 -25.73 1.67
CA GLU A 229 5.92 -24.31 1.50
C GLU A 229 5.28 -23.48 2.61
N TYR A 230 4.04 -23.82 3.01
CA TYR A 230 3.26 -23.09 4.01
C TYR A 230 2.71 -24.04 5.09
N PRO A 231 3.48 -24.37 6.14
CA PRO A 231 3.10 -25.35 7.17
C PRO A 231 1.73 -25.11 7.81
N ASP A 232 1.34 -23.85 7.95
CA ASP A 232 0.05 -23.45 8.54
C ASP A 232 -1.16 -23.88 7.70
N LEU A 233 -0.98 -24.34 6.47
CA LEU A 233 -2.02 -25.03 5.69
C LEU A 233 -2.48 -26.33 6.33
N LEU A 234 -1.72 -26.92 7.26
CA LEU A 234 -2.19 -28.08 8.04
C LEU A 234 -3.30 -27.71 9.02
N ASN A 235 -3.40 -26.44 9.43
CA ASN A 235 -4.51 -25.95 10.23
C ASN A 235 -5.74 -25.72 9.32
N GLN A 236 -6.79 -26.52 9.51
CA GLN A 236 -7.99 -26.48 8.69
C GLN A 236 -8.82 -25.20 8.88
N ASP A 237 -8.64 -24.46 9.98
CA ASP A 237 -9.33 -23.17 10.18
C ASP A 237 -8.95 -22.17 9.07
N ASN A 238 -7.71 -22.23 8.59
CA ASN A 238 -7.23 -21.40 7.48
C ASN A 238 -7.91 -21.73 6.14
N TRP A 239 -8.48 -22.93 5.99
CA TRP A 239 -9.10 -23.35 4.72
C TRP A 239 -10.42 -22.64 4.44
N LYS A 240 -11.17 -22.30 5.50
CA LYS A 240 -12.43 -21.57 5.35
C LYS A 240 -12.16 -20.21 4.73
N VAL A 241 -11.19 -19.49 5.29
CA VAL A 241 -10.83 -18.15 4.82
C VAL A 241 -10.29 -18.17 3.38
N ILE A 242 -9.45 -19.16 3.04
CA ILE A 242 -8.94 -19.33 1.67
C ILE A 242 -10.08 -19.55 0.65
N LYS A 243 -11.12 -20.32 1.01
CA LYS A 243 -12.27 -20.59 0.15
C LYS A 243 -13.23 -19.41 0.04
N GLU A 244 -13.42 -18.66 1.13
CA GLU A 244 -14.27 -17.47 1.17
C GLU A 244 -13.69 -16.33 0.34
N GLU A 245 -12.36 -16.16 0.36
CA GLU A 245 -11.70 -15.10 -0.42
C GLU A 245 -11.59 -15.39 -1.92
N ASN A 246 -11.61 -16.66 -2.35
CA ASN A 246 -11.55 -17.00 -3.77
C ASN A 246 -12.24 -18.33 -4.08
N ILE A 247 -13.38 -18.24 -4.79
CA ILE A 247 -14.22 -19.39 -5.16
C ILE A 247 -13.54 -20.38 -6.12
N ASN A 248 -12.45 -19.97 -6.77
CA ASN A 248 -11.69 -20.83 -7.68
C ASN A 248 -10.64 -21.66 -6.96
N LEU A 249 -10.28 -21.30 -5.72
CA LEU A 249 -9.35 -22.06 -4.92
C LEU A 249 -10.03 -23.24 -4.23
N LYS A 250 -9.43 -24.41 -4.37
CA LYS A 250 -9.80 -25.62 -3.61
C LYS A 250 -8.68 -25.98 -2.65
N THR A 251 -9.06 -26.59 -1.54
CA THR A 251 -8.12 -27.09 -0.52
C THR A 251 -8.41 -28.54 -0.20
N TRP A 252 -7.37 -29.33 0.06
CA TRP A 252 -7.48 -30.72 0.47
C TRP A 252 -6.26 -31.19 1.27
N LEU A 253 -6.36 -32.35 1.92
CA LEU A 253 -5.30 -32.97 2.71
C LEU A 253 -5.15 -34.44 2.31
N ILE A 254 -3.90 -34.87 2.14
CA ILE A 254 -3.55 -36.28 1.94
C ILE A 254 -2.79 -36.76 3.15
N TYR A 255 -3.13 -37.95 3.63
CA TYR A 255 -2.41 -38.65 4.69
C TYR A 255 -1.93 -40.00 4.17
N ASN A 256 -0.67 -40.34 4.39
CA ASN A 256 -0.09 -41.63 4.05
C ASN A 256 1.01 -42.00 5.06
N LYS A 257 0.86 -43.16 5.72
CA LYS A 257 1.87 -43.76 6.63
C LYS A 257 2.47 -42.77 7.64
N GLY A 258 1.64 -42.02 8.35
CA GLY A 258 2.09 -41.07 9.38
C GLY A 258 2.52 -39.70 8.87
N LYS A 259 2.55 -39.48 7.56
CA LYS A 259 2.83 -38.17 6.96
C LYS A 259 1.55 -37.56 6.39
N SER A 260 1.43 -36.24 6.49
CA SER A 260 0.33 -35.47 5.90
C SER A 260 0.85 -34.30 5.07
N ILE A 261 0.12 -33.99 3.99
CA ILE A 261 0.34 -32.79 3.18
C ILE A 261 -1.00 -32.14 2.88
N ALA A 262 -1.14 -30.87 3.28
CA ALA A 262 -2.26 -30.04 2.85
C ALA A 262 -1.86 -29.31 1.57
N TYR A 263 -2.81 -29.09 0.67
CA TYR A 263 -2.54 -28.42 -0.59
C TYR A 263 -3.72 -27.57 -1.05
N VAL A 264 -3.38 -26.51 -1.78
CA VAL A 264 -4.32 -25.55 -2.37
C VAL A 264 -4.04 -25.46 -3.85
N TRP A 265 -5.10 -25.49 -4.67
CA TRP A 265 -4.97 -25.37 -6.12
C TRP A 265 -6.08 -24.54 -6.72
N ASP A 266 -5.78 -23.95 -7.87
CA ASP A 266 -6.75 -23.26 -8.71
C ASP A 266 -7.47 -24.28 -9.60
N LYS A 267 -8.79 -24.40 -9.43
CA LYS A 267 -9.63 -25.35 -10.17
C LYS A 267 -9.71 -25.04 -11.67
N GLU A 268 -9.36 -23.82 -12.09
CA GLU A 268 -9.29 -23.45 -13.50
C GLU A 268 -7.97 -23.88 -14.15
N LYS A 269 -6.92 -24.12 -13.34
CA LYS A 269 -5.59 -24.52 -13.82
C LYS A 269 -5.30 -26.01 -13.69
N PHE A 270 -5.82 -26.66 -12.65
CA PHE A 270 -5.64 -28.09 -12.43
C PHE A 270 -6.97 -28.77 -12.08
N SER A 271 -7.20 -29.94 -12.67
CA SER A 271 -8.25 -30.84 -12.22
C SER A 271 -7.94 -31.40 -10.82
N ASP A 272 -8.98 -31.85 -10.13
CA ASP A 272 -8.85 -32.43 -8.79
C ASP A 272 -7.90 -33.65 -8.78
N GLU A 273 -7.86 -34.42 -9.87
CA GLU A 273 -6.98 -35.58 -10.01
C GLU A 273 -5.50 -35.18 -10.23
N GLU A 274 -5.24 -34.16 -11.05
CA GLU A 274 -3.89 -33.64 -11.28
C GLU A 274 -3.30 -33.01 -10.01
N ALA A 275 -4.09 -32.19 -9.32
CA ALA A 275 -3.69 -31.57 -8.06
C ALA A 275 -3.38 -32.63 -7.00
N ARG A 276 -4.22 -33.66 -6.89
CA ARG A 276 -3.99 -34.79 -6.00
C ARG A 276 -2.71 -35.55 -6.34
N LYS A 277 -2.47 -35.90 -7.60
CA LYS A 277 -1.24 -36.60 -8.03
C LYS A 277 0.01 -35.79 -7.69
N LYS A 278 -0.02 -34.47 -7.90
CA LYS A 278 1.09 -33.58 -7.49
C LYS A 278 1.36 -33.61 -6.00
N ALA A 279 0.30 -33.52 -5.18
CA ALA A 279 0.43 -33.60 -3.72
C ALA A 279 0.96 -34.97 -3.26
N GLU A 280 0.50 -36.07 -3.86
CA GLU A 280 0.98 -37.43 -3.55
C GLU A 280 2.47 -37.58 -3.87
N ILE A 281 2.95 -37.06 -5.00
CA ILE A 281 4.38 -37.07 -5.34
C ILE A 281 5.18 -36.28 -4.30
N GLN A 282 4.73 -35.09 -3.90
CA GLN A 282 5.43 -34.32 -2.86
C GLN A 282 5.43 -35.03 -1.50
N LEU A 283 4.34 -35.69 -1.12
CA LEU A 283 4.24 -36.47 0.11
C LEU A 283 5.21 -37.66 0.14
N LEU A 284 5.45 -38.30 -1.01
CA LEU A 284 6.42 -39.41 -1.14
C LEU A 284 7.87 -38.94 -1.00
N LEU A 285 8.14 -37.66 -1.27
CA LEU A 285 9.46 -37.05 -1.17
C LEU A 285 9.76 -36.47 0.23
N MET A 286 8.76 -36.37 1.11
CA MET A 286 8.92 -36.07 2.54
C MET A 286 9.46 -37.29 3.27
#